data_AF-A0A972L1K5-F1
#
_entry.id   AF-A0A972L1K5-F1
#
_cell.length_a   1.000
_cell.length_b   1.000
_cell.length_c   1.000
_cell.angle_alpha   90.00
_cell.angle_beta   90.00
_cell.angle_gamma   90.00
#
_symmetry.space_group_name_H-M   'P 1'
#
loop_
_entity.id
_entity.type
_entity.pdbx_description
1 polymer ?
#
loop_
_entity_poly.entity_id
_entity_poly.type
_entity_poly.pdbx_seq_one_letter_code
_entity_poly.pdbx_strand_id
1 'polypeptide(L)'
;MAKNTSILLGDYFESFIKQKLKSGKYASASEVVRAALRLFEHEESKKDELIKELKKGEKSGFIEDFDKNSFLKNIHEKHLAE
;
A
#
# COMPACT_ATOMS: atom_id res chain seq x y z
N MET A 1 -12.77 4.32 22.12
CA MET A 1 -12.43 3.36 23.19
C MET A 1 -11.99 2.06 22.55
N ALA A 2 -10.95 1.40 23.08
CA ALA A 2 -10.58 0.06 22.60
C ALA A 2 -11.71 -0.93 22.93
N LYS A 3 -12.20 -1.67 21.93
CA LYS A 3 -13.14 -2.78 22.12
C LYS A 3 -12.36 -4.09 22.12
N ASN A 4 -12.62 -4.92 23.12
CA ASN A 4 -12.11 -6.29 23.15
C ASN A 4 -13.03 -7.16 22.30
N THR A 5 -12.48 -7.74 21.24
CA THR A 5 -13.22 -8.59 20.30
C THR A 5 -12.66 -9.99 20.36
N SER A 6 -13.53 -10.98 20.59
CA SER A 6 -13.18 -12.40 20.44
C SER A 6 -13.29 -12.79 18.97
N ILE A 7 -12.27 -13.45 18.44
CA ILE A 7 -12.18 -13.85 17.04
C ILE A 7 -11.80 -15.32 17.00
N LEU A 8 -12.52 -16.11 16.20
CA LEU A 8 -12.15 -17.50 15.91
C LEU A 8 -11.12 -17.52 14.79
N LEU A 9 -9.98 -18.15 15.05
CA LEU A 9 -8.91 -18.33 14.07
C LEU A 9 -8.77 -19.83 13.79
N GLY A 10 -8.61 -20.20 12.52
CA GLY A 10 -8.30 -21.58 12.16
C GLY A 10 -6.88 -21.98 12.57
N ASP A 11 -6.64 -23.29 12.63
CA ASP A 11 -5.38 -23.90 13.09
C ASP A 11 -4.11 -23.34 12.41
N TYR A 12 -4.24 -22.99 11.13
CA TYR A 12 -3.17 -22.36 10.36
C TYR A 12 -2.71 -21.03 10.98
N PHE A 13 -3.66 -20.12 11.25
CA PHE A 13 -3.35 -18.81 11.81
C PHE A 13 -2.94 -18.90 13.28
N GLU A 14 -3.49 -19.84 14.04
CA GLU A 14 -2.98 -20.11 15.39
C GLU A 14 -1.51 -20.52 15.37
N SER A 15 -1.14 -21.45 14.49
CA SER A 15 0.23 -21.94 14.36
C SER A 15 1.18 -20.81 13.94
N PHE A 16 0.75 -19.98 13.00
CA PHE A 16 1.48 -18.78 12.59
C PHE A 16 1.69 -17.80 13.76
N ILE A 17 0.64 -17.47 14.51
CA ILE A 17 0.74 -16.57 15.68
C ILE A 17 1.69 -17.16 16.73
N LYS A 18 1.56 -18.46 17.05
CA LYS A 18 2.45 -19.16 17.99
C LYS A 18 3.91 -19.07 17.53
N GLN A 19 4.21 -19.22 16.25
CA GLN A 19 5.56 -19.07 15.70
C GLN A 19 6.08 -17.63 15.86
N LYS A 20 5.25 -16.62 15.60
CA LYS A 20 5.64 -15.20 15.78
C LYS A 20 5.87 -14.84 17.25
N LEU A 21 5.10 -15.39 18.18
CA LEU A 21 5.34 -15.22 19.61
C LEU A 21 6.65 -15.90 20.04
N LYS A 22 6.91 -17.14 19.59
CA LYS A 22 8.16 -17.86 19.87
C LYS A 22 9.41 -17.12 19.37
N SER A 23 9.28 -16.33 18.30
CA SER A 23 10.39 -15.51 17.81
C SER A 23 10.76 -14.33 18.73
N GLY A 24 9.96 -14.03 19.75
CA GLY A 24 10.16 -12.89 20.65
C GLY A 24 9.79 -11.53 20.05
N LYS A 25 9.40 -11.46 18.77
CA LYS A 25 9.06 -10.22 18.09
C LYS A 25 7.76 -9.56 18.59
N TYR A 26 6.86 -10.32 19.20
CA TYR A 26 5.57 -9.85 19.68
C TYR A 26 5.29 -10.42 21.08
N ALA A 27 4.65 -9.63 21.94
CA ALA A 27 4.34 -10.01 23.31
C ALA A 27 2.99 -10.72 23.45
N SER A 28 2.07 -10.57 22.48
CA SER A 28 0.74 -11.20 22.53
C SER A 28 0.13 -11.45 21.16
N ALA A 29 -0.82 -12.39 21.08
CA ALA A 29 -1.58 -12.64 19.86
C ALA A 29 -2.30 -11.37 19.36
N SER A 30 -2.87 -10.58 20.27
CA SER A 30 -3.52 -9.30 19.97
C SER A 30 -2.56 -8.27 19.36
N GLU A 31 -1.27 -8.35 19.67
CA GLU A 31 -0.26 -7.49 19.05
C GLU A 31 0.06 -7.95 17.62
N VAL A 32 0.18 -9.25 17.38
CA VAL A 32 0.34 -9.82 16.03
C VAL A 32 -0.83 -9.43 15.15
N VAL A 33 -2.06 -9.60 15.64
CA VAL A 33 -3.28 -9.24 14.89
C VAL A 33 -3.32 -7.74 14.59
N ARG A 34 -2.99 -6.88 15.55
CA ARG A 34 -2.92 -5.42 15.31
C ARG A 34 -1.83 -5.03 14.31
N ALA A 35 -0.70 -5.72 14.31
CA ALA A 35 0.36 -5.48 13.31
C ALA A 35 -0.11 -5.90 11.91
N ALA A 36 -0.79 -7.05 11.80
CA ALA A 36 -1.36 -7.51 10.54
C ALA A 36 -2.44 -6.56 10.01
N LEU A 37 -3.35 -6.09 10.87
CA LEU A 37 -4.40 -5.14 10.47
C LEU A 37 -3.82 -3.80 10.02
N ARG A 38 -2.76 -3.30 10.67
CA ARG A 38 -2.07 -2.08 10.23
C ARG A 38 -1.44 -2.23 8.84
N LEU A 39 -0.84 -3.38 8.57
CA LEU A 39 -0.31 -3.66 7.24
C LEU A 39 -1.43 -3.74 6.20
N PHE A 40 -2.54 -4.40 6.54
CA PHE A 40 -3.70 -4.53 5.67
C PHE A 40 -4.32 -3.16 5.34
N GLU A 41 -4.51 -2.30 6.34
CA GLU A 41 -5.00 -0.92 6.15
C GLU A 41 -4.09 -0.11 5.22
N HIS A 42 -2.78 -0.21 5.42
CA HIS A 42 -1.81 0.50 4.58
C HIS A 42 -1.84 0.05 3.12
N GLU A 43 -1.95 -1.26 2.88
CA GLU A 43 -2.03 -1.81 1.52
C GLU A 43 -3.35 -1.43 0.83
N GLU A 44 -4.49 -1.47 1.54
CA GLU A 44 -5.77 -1.02 0.99
C GLU A 44 -5.74 0.49 0.68
N SER A 45 -5.17 1.32 1.57
CA SER A 45 -5.03 2.76 1.32
C SER A 45 -4.19 3.05 0.07
N LYS A 46 -3.04 2.37 -0.09
CA LYS A 46 -2.20 2.53 -1.29
C LYS A 46 -2.92 2.12 -2.56
N LYS A 47 -3.66 1.01 -2.51
CA LYS A 47 -4.40 0.48 -3.64
C LYS A 47 -5.49 1.46 -4.07
N ASP A 48 -6.24 2.01 -3.11
CA ASP A 48 -7.27 3.00 -3.40
C ASP A 48 -6.68 4.28 -4.01
N GLU A 49 -5.55 4.75 -3.49
CA GLU A 49 -4.83 5.90 -4.04
C GLU A 49 -4.32 5.63 -5.47
N LEU A 50 -3.74 4.45 -5.70
CA LEU A 50 -3.30 4.04 -7.04
C LEU A 50 -4.47 4.00 -8.03
N ILE A 51 -5.59 3.37 -7.66
CA ILE A 51 -6.78 3.30 -8.51
C ILE A 51 -7.32 4.70 -8.80
N LYS A 52 -7.28 5.61 -7.83
CA LYS A 52 -7.71 7.00 -8.00
C LYS A 52 -6.84 7.73 -9.02
N GLU A 53 -5.52 7.64 -8.91
CA GLU A 53 -4.61 8.29 -9.86
C GLU A 53 -4.66 7.66 -11.26
N LEU A 54 -4.85 6.34 -11.37
CA LEU A 54 -5.08 5.67 -12.66
C LEU A 54 -6.34 6.20 -13.35
N LYS A 55 -7.48 6.27 -12.62
CA LYS A 55 -8.73 6.85 -13.15
C LYS A 55 -8.58 8.29 -13.60
N LYS A 56 -7.74 9.07 -12.90
CA LYS A 56 -7.43 10.45 -13.28
C LYS A 56 -6.60 10.50 -14.57
N GLY A 57 -5.63 9.59 -14.72
CA GLY A 57 -4.87 9.42 -15.96
C GLY A 57 -5.76 9.02 -17.15
N GLU A 58 -6.62 8.02 -16.98
CA GLU A 58 -7.58 7.60 -18.03
C GLU A 58 -8.50 8.76 -18.47
N LYS A 59 -8.95 9.58 -17.53
CA LYS A 59 -9.79 10.76 -17.82
C LYS A 59 -9.03 11.94 -18.41
N SER A 60 -7.71 11.95 -18.34
CA SER A 60 -6.89 13.03 -18.91
C SER A 60 -6.77 12.96 -20.43
N GLY A 61 -7.26 11.88 -21.04
CA GLY A 61 -7.13 11.62 -22.46
C GLY A 61 -5.77 11.02 -22.82
N PHE A 62 -5.66 10.55 -24.05
CA PHE A 62 -4.43 9.94 -24.57
C PHE A 62 -3.82 10.85 -25.64
N ILE A 63 -2.48 10.91 -25.66
CA ILE A 63 -1.72 11.56 -26.72
C ILE A 63 -1.32 10.45 -27.70
N GLU A 64 -1.86 10.48 -28.92
CA GLU A 64 -1.63 9.44 -29.93
C GLU A 64 -0.19 9.49 -30.50
N ASP A 65 0.35 10.70 -30.71
CA ASP A 65 1.66 10.91 -31.34
C ASP A 65 2.72 11.38 -30.32
N PHE A 66 2.91 10.60 -29.25
CA PHE A 66 3.89 10.97 -28.21
C PHE A 66 5.34 10.78 -28.69
N ASP A 67 6.03 11.89 -28.98
CA ASP A 67 7.48 11.90 -29.22
C ASP A 67 8.28 12.16 -27.93
N LYS A 68 8.94 11.10 -27.46
CA LYS A 68 9.81 11.12 -26.28
C LYS A 68 10.98 12.10 -26.41
N ASN A 69 11.58 12.25 -27.59
CA ASN A 69 12.78 13.07 -27.77
C ASN A 69 12.45 14.56 -27.68
N SER A 70 11.40 14.99 -28.36
CA SER A 70 10.85 16.34 -28.24
C SER A 70 10.42 16.65 -26.80
N PHE A 71 9.73 15.71 -26.14
CA PHE A 71 9.31 15.88 -24.75
C PHE A 71 10.49 16.08 -23.78
N LEU A 72 11.54 15.26 -23.89
CA LEU A 72 12.74 15.38 -23.05
C LEU A 72 13.47 16.71 -23.27
N LYS A 73 13.59 17.15 -24.53
CA LYS A 73 14.19 18.45 -24.86
C LYS A 73 13.41 19.60 -24.22
N ASN A 74 12.08 19.57 -24.32
CA ASN A 74 11.21 20.59 -23.73
C ASN A 74 11.32 20.64 -22.19
N ILE A 75 11.40 19.49 -21.51
CA ILE A 75 11.62 19.44 -20.06
C ILE A 75 12.98 20.07 -19.70
N HIS A 76 14.04 19.68 -20.42
CA HIS A 76 15.38 20.18 -20.15
C HIS A 76 15.47 21.70 -20.33
N GLU A 77 14.89 22.23 -21.41
CA GLU A 77 14.83 23.69 -21.66
C GLU A 77 14.00 24.43 -20.61
N LYS A 78 12.87 23.86 -20.16
CA LYS A 78 12.01 24.47 -19.15
C LYS A 78 12.70 24.61 -17.78
N HIS A 79 13.50 23.62 -17.38
CA HIS A 79 14.19 23.62 -16.09
C HIS A 79 15.62 24.18 -16.12
N LEU A 80 16.17 24.47 -17.31
CA LEU A 80 17.43 25.24 -17.43
C LEU A 80 17.22 26.76 -17.31
N ALA A 81 15.98 27.22 -17.51
CA ALA A 81 15.62 28.64 -17.50
C ALA A 81 15.14 29.15 -16.11
N GLU A 82 15.07 28.27 -15.11
CA GLU A 82 14.95 28.59 -13.67
C GLU A 82 16.33 28.67 -13.02
#